data_AF-A0A087V0D3-F1
#
_entry.id   AF-A0A087V0D3-F1
#
_cell.length_a   1.000
_cell.length_b   1.000
_cell.length_c   1.000
_cell.angle_alpha   90.00
_cell.angle_beta   90.00
_cell.angle_gamma   90.00
#
_symmetry.space_group_name_H-M   'P 1'
#
loop_
_entity.id
_entity.type
_entity.pdbx_description
1 polymer ?
#
loop_
_entity_poly.entity_id
_entity_poly.type
_entity_poly.pdbx_seq_one_letter_code
_entity_poly.pdbx_strand_id
1 'polypeptide(L)'
;MKPYPGQKLNHHKRIFNYRLSRARRVSENAFGILAARFQLYKSNILSSPQNAKHFVMATCCLHNFLRSTSSAVYTPKYSIDEEDVAQKCLNLGDWHNAQNALASLPTASHRGTQQAKYIQNLFCSYFNTVGAVPWQNDMCLLH
;
A
#
# COMPACT_ATOMS: atom_id res chain seq x y z
N MET A 1 -4.58 -1.40 10.75
CA MET A 1 -6.05 -1.44 10.93
C MET A 1 -6.66 -2.60 10.14
N LYS A 2 -7.65 -3.31 10.69
CA LYS A 2 -8.28 -4.45 10.00
C LYS A 2 -9.41 -3.95 9.06
N PRO A 3 -9.60 -4.53 7.87
CA PRO A 3 -10.81 -4.29 7.07
C PRO A 3 -12.05 -4.89 7.76
N TYR A 4 -13.25 -4.45 7.35
CA TYR A 4 -14.48 -5.16 7.70
C TYR A 4 -14.47 -6.55 7.04
N PRO A 5 -14.72 -7.62 7.82
CA PRO A 5 -14.74 -8.98 7.29
C PRO A 5 -16.07 -9.31 6.59
N GLY A 6 -16.03 -10.30 5.70
CA GLY A 6 -17.20 -10.83 5.00
C GLY A 6 -17.35 -10.32 3.56
N GLN A 7 -18.06 -11.10 2.73
CA GLN A 7 -18.25 -10.79 1.30
C GLN A 7 -19.44 -9.85 1.04
N LYS A 8 -20.49 -9.92 1.86
CA LYS A 8 -21.70 -9.09 1.74
C LYS A 8 -21.59 -7.83 2.61
N LEU A 9 -20.69 -6.94 2.24
CA LEU A 9 -20.54 -5.64 2.90
C LEU A 9 -21.51 -4.61 2.34
N ASN A 10 -22.06 -3.76 3.21
CA ASN A 10 -22.81 -2.60 2.77
C ASN A 10 -21.88 -1.57 2.09
N HIS A 11 -22.46 -0.64 1.34
CA HIS A 11 -21.73 0.35 0.54
C HIS A 11 -20.68 1.12 1.36
N HIS A 12 -21.05 1.59 2.55
CA HIS A 12 -20.17 2.34 3.44
C HIS A 12 -18.93 1.55 3.86
N LYS A 13 -19.11 0.26 4.20
CA LYS A 13 -18.01 -0.63 4.58
C LYS A 13 -17.12 -0.98 3.39
N ARG A 14 -17.68 -1.06 2.17
CA ARG A 14 -16.90 -1.25 0.94
C ARG A 14 -16.01 -0.04 0.66
N ILE A 15 -16.56 1.18 0.76
CA ILE A 15 -15.78 2.42 0.64
C ILE A 15 -14.64 2.44 1.65
N PHE A 16 -14.92 2.13 2.92
CA PHE A 16 -13.87 2.06 3.96
C PHE A 16 -12.78 1.05 3.62
N ASN A 17 -13.16 -0.19 3.25
CA ASN A 17 -12.19 -1.23 2.92
C ASN A 17 -11.34 -0.83 1.72
N TYR A 18 -11.95 -0.26 0.67
CA TYR A 18 -11.23 0.24 -0.49
C TYR A 18 -10.25 1.36 -0.13
N ARG A 19 -10.67 2.36 0.65
CA ARG A 19 -9.81 3.46 1.12
C ARG A 19 -8.63 2.93 1.94
N LEU A 20 -8.87 1.94 2.80
CA LEU A 20 -7.83 1.27 3.58
C LEU A 20 -6.84 0.50 2.69
N SER A 21 -7.33 -0.22 1.68
CA SER A 21 -6.50 -0.93 0.69
C SER A 21 -5.69 0.05 -0.17
N ARG A 22 -6.28 1.18 -0.56
CA ARG A 22 -5.58 2.26 -1.28
C ARG A 22 -4.43 2.84 -0.44
N ALA A 23 -4.66 3.08 0.85
CA ALA A 23 -3.59 3.54 1.74
C ALA A 23 -2.46 2.49 1.89
N ARG A 24 -2.79 1.20 2.01
CA ARG A 24 -1.79 0.12 2.05
C ARG A 24 -0.96 0.05 0.78
N ARG A 25 -1.59 0.11 -0.39
CA ARG A 25 -0.90 0.08 -1.69
C ARG A 25 0.18 1.15 -1.82
N VAL A 26 -0.02 2.34 -1.27
CA VAL A 26 1.02 3.39 -1.25
C VAL A 26 2.27 2.92 -0.50
N SER A 27 2.10 2.35 0.70
CA SER A 27 3.22 1.82 1.47
C SER A 27 3.85 0.58 0.81
N GLU A 28 3.03 -0.33 0.28
CA GLU A 28 3.50 -1.56 -0.38
C GLU A 28 4.29 -1.24 -1.65
N ASN A 29 3.82 -0.30 -2.49
CA ASN A 29 4.55 0.19 -3.64
C ASN A 29 5.92 0.76 -3.24
N ALA A 30 5.99 1.58 -2.20
CA ALA A 30 7.25 2.17 -1.76
C ALA A 30 8.27 1.08 -1.37
N PHE A 31 7.85 0.12 -0.53
CA PHE A 31 8.73 -0.98 -0.13
C PHE A 31 9.02 -1.97 -1.26
N GLY A 32 8.06 -2.22 -2.15
CA GLY A 32 8.20 -3.06 -3.33
C GLY A 32 9.25 -2.52 -4.30
N ILE A 33 9.22 -1.20 -4.56
CA ILE A 33 10.24 -0.51 -5.37
C ILE A 33 11.62 -0.62 -4.70
N LEU A 34 11.70 -0.34 -3.39
CA LEU A 34 12.95 -0.44 -2.66
C LEU A 34 13.52 -1.87 -2.70
N ALA A 35 12.68 -2.90 -2.55
CA ALA A 35 13.09 -4.30 -2.62
C ALA A 35 13.48 -4.77 -4.03
N ALA A 36 12.80 -4.26 -5.06
CA ALA A 36 13.16 -4.51 -6.45
C ALA A 36 14.53 -3.91 -6.80
N ARG A 37 14.84 -2.71 -6.26
CA ARG A 37 16.05 -1.94 -6.59
C ARG A 37 17.26 -2.25 -5.71
N PHE A 38 17.05 -2.51 -4.42
CA PHE A 38 18.13 -2.71 -3.46
C PHE A 38 18.08 -4.12 -2.88
N GLN A 39 19.16 -4.88 -3.13
CA GLN A 39 19.28 -6.25 -2.63
C GLN A 39 19.20 -6.35 -1.10
N LEU A 40 19.53 -5.26 -0.40
CA LEU A 40 19.42 -5.14 1.06
C LEU A 40 18.06 -5.61 1.61
N TYR A 41 16.96 -5.36 0.89
CA TYR A 41 15.61 -5.71 1.36
C TYR A 41 15.14 -7.11 0.93
N LYS A 42 15.94 -7.84 0.15
CA LYS A 42 15.60 -9.19 -0.31
C LYS A 42 15.88 -10.25 0.75
N SER A 43 16.55 -9.89 1.84
CA SER A 43 16.86 -10.76 2.95
C SER A 43 16.67 -10.03 4.29
N ASN A 44 16.73 -10.78 5.38
CA ASN A 44 16.69 -10.19 6.72
C ASN A 44 17.84 -9.20 6.89
N ILE A 45 17.51 -7.97 7.30
CA ILE A 45 18.50 -6.97 7.64
C ILE A 45 19.13 -7.39 8.98
N LEU A 46 20.31 -8.02 8.91
CA LEU A 46 21.08 -8.48 10.07
C LEU A 46 21.78 -7.31 10.77
N SER A 47 20.98 -6.41 11.33
CA SER A 47 21.46 -5.18 11.98
C SER A 47 20.49 -4.72 13.06
N SER A 48 20.94 -3.85 13.97
CA SER A 48 20.08 -3.24 14.98
C SER A 48 18.96 -2.41 14.32
N PRO A 49 17.78 -2.26 14.97
CA PRO A 49 16.69 -1.41 14.45
C PRO A 49 17.13 0.03 14.17
N GLN A 50 18.06 0.56 14.98
CA GLN A 50 18.60 1.90 14.79
C GLN A 50 19.36 2.02 13.47
N ASN A 51 20.21 1.05 13.15
CA ASN A 51 20.95 1.01 11.89
C ASN A 51 20.03 0.71 10.70
N ALA A 52 19.04 -0.19 10.87
CA ALA A 52 18.05 -0.46 9.84
C ALA A 52 17.30 0.82 9.42
N LYS A 53 16.97 1.70 10.38
CA LYS A 53 16.42 3.03 10.10
C LYS A 53 17.34 3.86 9.20
N HIS A 54 18.64 3.88 9.48
CA HIS A 54 19.62 4.58 8.63
C HIS A 54 19.70 3.99 7.23
N PHE A 55 19.63 2.68 7.06
CA PHE A 55 19.61 2.06 5.74
C PHE A 55 18.36 2.43 4.94
N VAL A 56 17.19 2.46 5.59
CA VAL A 56 15.94 2.93 4.96
C VAL A 56 16.07 4.38 4.51
N MET A 57 16.56 5.28 5.38
CA MET A 57 16.76 6.68 5.00
C MET A 57 17.76 6.84 3.85
N ALA A 58 18.90 6.13 3.89
CA ALA A 58 19.93 6.20 2.86
C ALA A 58 19.41 5.73 1.50
N THR A 59 18.70 4.60 1.46
CA THR A 59 18.10 4.08 0.21
C THR A 59 16.97 4.97 -0.31
N CYS A 60 16.18 5.62 0.56
CA CYS A 60 15.20 6.64 0.15
C CYS A 60 15.89 7.86 -0.48
N CYS A 61 16.96 8.37 0.13
CA CYS A 61 17.74 9.48 -0.43
C CYS A 61 18.32 9.11 -1.81
N LEU A 62 18.92 7.92 -1.92
CA LEU A 62 19.49 7.43 -3.18
C LEU A 62 18.40 7.19 -4.24
N HIS A 63 17.26 6.63 -3.85
CA HIS A 63 16.10 6.47 -4.73
C HIS A 63 15.63 7.82 -5.31
N ASN A 64 15.49 8.84 -4.45
CA ASN A 64 15.08 10.18 -4.87
C ASN A 64 16.11 10.81 -5.81
N PHE A 65 17.40 10.67 -5.51
CA PHE A 65 18.49 11.15 -6.38
C PHE A 65 18.51 10.48 -7.75
N LEU A 66 18.34 9.15 -7.81
CA LEU A 66 18.31 8.41 -9.07
C LEU A 66 17.04 8.72 -9.88
N ARG A 67 15.92 8.97 -9.21
CA ARG A 67 14.71 9.47 -9.88
C ARG A 67 14.87 10.88 -10.43
N SER A 68 15.62 11.77 -9.78
CA SER A 68 15.80 13.12 -10.30
C SER A 68 16.81 13.17 -11.45
N THR A 69 17.81 12.29 -11.47
CA THR A 69 18.89 12.29 -12.46
C THR A 69 18.64 11.35 -13.65
N SER A 70 17.98 10.21 -13.42
CA SER A 70 17.88 9.11 -14.40
C SER A 70 16.50 8.43 -14.38
N SER A 71 15.42 9.19 -14.22
CA SER A 71 14.04 8.67 -14.06
C SER A 71 13.64 7.61 -15.09
N ALA A 72 13.93 7.84 -16.38
CA ALA A 72 13.52 6.96 -17.46
C ALA A 72 14.12 5.55 -17.36
N VAL A 73 15.36 5.46 -16.85
CA VAL A 73 16.07 4.18 -16.66
C VAL A 73 15.76 3.58 -15.29
N TYR A 74 15.69 4.42 -14.26
CA TYR A 74 15.56 3.98 -12.87
C TYR A 74 14.11 3.64 -12.47
N THR A 75 13.11 4.32 -13.01
CA THR A 75 11.68 4.06 -12.80
C THR A 75 10.95 4.14 -14.15
N PRO A 76 11.11 3.14 -15.03
CA PRO A 76 10.43 3.11 -16.32
C PRO A 76 8.91 3.03 -16.14
N LYS A 77 8.16 3.36 -17.20
CA LYS A 77 6.70 3.18 -17.22
C LYS A 77 6.36 1.74 -16.83
N TYR A 78 5.29 1.54 -16.04
CA TYR A 78 4.87 0.25 -15.46
C TYR A 78 5.72 -0.27 -14.29
N SER A 79 6.71 0.49 -13.79
CA SER A 79 7.47 0.05 -12.60
C SER A 79 6.70 0.16 -11.27
N ILE A 80 5.53 0.80 -11.25
CA ILE A 80 4.72 1.08 -10.05
C ILE A 80 3.24 0.80 -10.30
N ASP A 81 2.49 0.48 -9.24
CA ASP A 81 1.04 0.31 -9.37
C ASP A 81 0.39 1.68 -9.60
N GLU A 82 -0.51 1.75 -10.58
CA GLU A 82 -1.24 2.95 -10.97
C GLU A 82 -2.75 2.68 -10.96
N GLU A 83 -3.50 3.56 -10.29
CA GLU A 83 -4.96 3.52 -10.36
C GLU A 83 -5.44 4.37 -11.53
N ASP A 84 -6.05 3.72 -12.52
CA ASP A 84 -6.78 4.42 -13.55
C ASP A 84 -8.24 4.59 -13.11
N VAL A 85 -8.56 5.81 -12.67
CA VAL A 85 -9.91 6.17 -12.23
C VAL A 85 -10.90 6.20 -13.40
N ALA A 86 -10.46 6.55 -14.60
CA ALA A 86 -11.32 6.65 -15.78
C ALA A 86 -11.70 5.26 -16.30
N GLN A 87 -10.73 4.35 -16.35
CA GLN A 87 -10.94 2.96 -16.76
C GLN A 87 -11.41 2.05 -15.61
N LYS A 88 -11.49 2.58 -14.38
CA LYS A 88 -11.86 1.83 -13.17
C LYS A 88 -11.02 0.56 -13.03
N CYS A 89 -9.72 0.69 -13.19
CA CYS A 89 -8.80 -0.44 -13.07
C CYS A 89 -7.56 -0.10 -12.24
N LEU A 90 -6.93 -1.15 -11.73
CA LEU A 90 -5.64 -1.08 -11.07
C LEU A 90 -4.62 -1.73 -12.01
N ASN A 91 -3.70 -0.93 -12.51
CA ASN A 91 -2.56 -1.39 -13.29
C ASN A 91 -1.45 -1.75 -12.31
N LEU A 92 -1.13 -3.04 -12.19
CA LEU A 92 -0.07 -3.50 -11.30
C LEU A 92 1.30 -3.21 -11.92
N GLY A 93 2.25 -2.77 -11.09
CA GLY A 93 3.61 -2.53 -11.51
C GLY A 93 4.42 -3.83 -11.64
N ASP A 94 5.47 -3.78 -12.45
CA ASP A 94 6.35 -4.92 -12.77
C ASP A 94 7.04 -5.52 -11.52
N TRP A 95 7.11 -4.76 -10.41
CA TRP A 95 7.71 -5.22 -9.17
C TRP A 95 6.94 -6.41 -8.54
N HIS A 96 5.66 -6.60 -8.87
CA HIS A 96 4.89 -7.79 -8.50
C HIS A 96 5.39 -9.07 -9.18
N ASN A 97 5.96 -8.96 -10.39
CA ASN A 97 6.50 -10.09 -11.16
C ASN A 97 7.97 -10.39 -10.84
N ALA A 98 8.60 -9.60 -9.96
CA ALA A 98 9.96 -9.88 -9.54
C ALA A 98 10.01 -11.20 -8.77
N GLN A 99 10.99 -12.06 -9.08
CA GLN A 99 11.20 -13.37 -8.42
C GLN A 99 11.33 -13.31 -6.89
N ASN A 100 11.41 -12.11 -6.30
CA ASN A 100 11.52 -11.85 -4.87
C ASN A 100 10.51 -10.79 -4.39
N ALA A 101 9.28 -10.82 -4.90
CA ALA A 101 8.21 -9.95 -4.41
C ALA A 101 8.03 -10.14 -2.89
N LEU A 102 7.72 -9.04 -2.17
CA LEU A 102 7.52 -9.09 -0.73
C LEU A 102 6.37 -10.05 -0.39
N ALA A 103 6.66 -11.05 0.44
CA ALA A 103 5.64 -11.99 0.88
C ALA A 103 4.59 -11.29 1.75
N SER A 104 3.32 -11.61 1.52
CA SER A 104 2.22 -11.16 2.38
C SER A 104 2.48 -11.59 3.82
N LEU A 105 2.33 -10.65 4.75
CA LEU A 105 2.43 -10.97 6.17
C LEU A 105 1.34 -11.96 6.57
N PRO A 106 1.66 -13.00 7.37
CA PRO A 106 0.67 -13.94 7.84
C PRO A 106 -0.43 -13.21 8.63
N THR A 107 -1.69 -13.46 8.26
CA THR A 107 -2.83 -12.88 8.97
C THR A 107 -3.01 -13.58 10.30
N ALA A 108 -2.57 -12.94 11.38
CA ALA A 108 -2.85 -13.42 12.72
C ALA A 108 -4.34 -13.22 13.06
N SER A 109 -5.03 -14.32 13.42
CA SER A 109 -6.44 -14.31 13.80
C SER A 109 -6.62 -13.76 15.22
N HIS A 110 -6.59 -12.45 15.35
CA HIS A 110 -6.92 -11.78 16.61
C HIS A 110 -8.30 -11.12 16.54
N ARG A 111 -9.12 -11.31 17.58
CA ARG A 111 -10.32 -10.49 17.81
C ARG A 111 -9.86 -9.09 18.19
N GLY A 112 -10.14 -8.10 17.34
CA GLY A 112 -9.80 -6.71 17.61
C GLY A 112 -10.51 -6.20 18.87
N THR A 113 -9.81 -5.35 19.63
CA THR A 113 -10.36 -4.69 20.83
C THR A 113 -11.57 -3.82 20.48
N GLN A 114 -12.42 -3.51 21.46
CA GLN A 114 -13.54 -2.60 21.25
C GLN A 114 -13.06 -1.21 20.78
N GLN A 115 -11.93 -0.74 21.31
CA GLN A 115 -11.30 0.49 20.84
C GLN A 115 -10.89 0.43 19.36
N ALA A 116 -10.30 -0.69 18.91
CA ALA A 116 -9.94 -0.84 17.51
C ALA A 116 -11.17 -0.82 16.58
N LYS A 117 -12.29 -1.42 17.01
CA LYS A 117 -13.57 -1.35 16.27
C LYS A 117 -14.16 0.06 16.27
N TYR A 118 -14.07 0.77 17.38
CA TYR A 118 -14.50 2.17 17.47
C TYR A 118 -13.73 3.04 16.46
N ILE A 119 -12.40 2.96 16.43
CA ILE A 119 -11.58 3.71 15.47
C ILE A 119 -11.90 3.30 14.03
N GLN A 120 -12.11 2.00 13.75
CA GLN A 120 -12.53 1.51 12.43
C GLN A 120 -13.86 2.17 11.98
N ASN A 121 -14.86 2.19 12.88
CA ASN A 121 -16.15 2.83 12.61
C ASN A 121 -16.04 4.35 12.45
N LEU A 122 -15.17 5.00 13.22
CA LEU A 122 -14.91 6.44 13.10
C LEU A 122 -14.36 6.79 11.72
N PHE A 123 -13.35 6.07 11.24
CA PHE A 123 -12.82 6.26 9.89
C PHE A 123 -13.84 5.89 8.81
N CYS A 124 -14.64 4.84 9.03
CA CYS A 124 -15.72 4.49 8.13
C CYS A 124 -16.73 5.65 7.99
N SER A 125 -17.15 6.26 9.11
CA SER A 125 -18.01 7.44 9.09
C SER A 125 -17.36 8.61 8.35
N TYR A 126 -16.10 8.92 8.67
CA TYR A 126 -15.36 10.01 8.03
C TYR A 126 -15.26 9.86 6.52
N PHE A 127 -14.86 8.69 5.99
CA PHE A 127 -14.72 8.47 4.54
C PHE A 127 -16.06 8.47 3.79
N ASN A 128 -17.17 8.28 4.50
CA ASN A 128 -18.51 8.36 3.93
C ASN A 128 -19.20 9.72 4.14
N THR A 129 -18.51 10.67 4.77
CA THR A 129 -19.05 12.02 5.06
C THR A 129 -18.03 13.09 4.67
N VAL A 130 -17.36 13.72 5.64
CA VAL A 130 -16.43 14.83 5.45
C VAL A 130 -15.25 14.45 4.55
N GLY A 131 -14.78 13.21 4.66
CA GLY A 131 -13.66 12.69 3.88
C GLY A 131 -14.07 12.02 2.56
N ALA A 132 -15.33 12.16 2.14
CA ALA A 132 -15.83 11.56 0.91
C ALA A 132 -15.18 12.22 -0.33
N VAL A 133 -14.90 11.39 -1.33
CA VAL A 133 -14.26 11.82 -2.58
C VAL A 133 -15.02 11.27 -3.78
N PRO A 134 -15.02 11.94 -4.95
CA PRO A 134 -15.85 11.54 -6.08
C PRO A 134 -15.60 10.11 -6.58
N TRP A 135 -14.34 9.71 -6.66
CA TRP A 135 -13.92 8.42 -7.24
C TRP A 135 -14.18 7.19 -6.36
N GLN A 136 -14.52 7.36 -5.07
CA GLN A 136 -14.57 6.20 -4.16
C GLN A 136 -15.76 5.28 -4.41
N ASN A 137 -16.87 5.81 -4.94
CA ASN A 137 -18.07 5.04 -5.21
C ASN A 137 -17.89 4.08 -6.38
N ASP A 138 -17.16 4.51 -7.41
CA ASP A 138 -16.86 3.68 -8.57
C ASP A 138 -15.81 2.63 -8.25
N MET A 139 -14.75 3.03 -7.54
CA MET A 139 -13.59 2.18 -7.31
C MET A 139 -13.81 1.15 -6.19
N CYS A 140 -14.73 1.39 -5.24
CA CYS A 140 -15.02 0.41 -4.20
C CYS A 140 -15.77 -0.84 -4.71
N LEU A 141 -16.18 -0.85 -5.99
CA LEU A 141 -16.78 -2.01 -6.62
C LEU A 141 -15.75 -3.04 -7.13
N LEU A 142 -14.49 -2.62 -7.29
CA LEU A 142 -13.38 -3.45 -7.77
C LEU A 142 -12.74 -4.33 -6.68
N HIS A 143 -13.19 -4.15 -5.44
CA HIS A 143 -12.76 -4.87 -4.24
C HIS A 143 -13.97 -5.44 -3.49
#